data_AF-A0A532ARK4-F1
#
_entry.id   AF-A0A532ARK4-F1
#
_cell.length_a   1.000
_cell.length_b   1.000
_cell.length_c   1.000
_cell.angle_alpha   90.00
_cell.angle_beta   90.00
_cell.angle_gamma   90.00
#
_symmetry.space_group_name_H-M   'P 1'
#
loop_
_entity.id
_entity.type
_entity.pdbx_description
1 polymer ?
#
loop_
_entity_poly.entity_id
_entity_poly.type
_entity_poly.pdbx_seq_one_letter_code
_entity_poly.pdbx_strand_id
1 'polypeptide(L)'
;MSMAQPADLTVTNKKAALKGLYDALYEKNMFPFWAASEGVDHDEIKQLMATSKAIPFVWSYADIEPLLQRAAELVTMDDSERRSLILVNPGLAPKRASVSTMYTAYRLNDPDEIMPPHKHSPSAIRFGLTGKGNFTGVEGEDVVFGPGDMVLT
;
A
#
# COMPACT_ATOMS: atom_id res chain seq x y z
N MET A 1 -23.76 -66.15 -5.64
CA MET A 1 -22.39 -65.67 -5.38
C MET A 1 -22.19 -64.40 -6.19
N SER A 2 -22.19 -63.25 -5.52
CA SER A 2 -21.99 -61.94 -6.15
C SER A 2 -20.50 -61.73 -6.40
N MET A 3 -20.08 -61.60 -7.65
CA MET A 3 -18.70 -61.19 -7.94
C MET A 3 -18.53 -59.73 -7.53
N ALA A 4 -17.62 -59.47 -6.60
CA ALA A 4 -17.22 -58.12 -6.26
C ALA A 4 -16.57 -57.48 -7.50
N GLN A 5 -17.11 -56.32 -7.89
CA GLN A 5 -16.52 -55.48 -8.93
C GLN A 5 -15.12 -55.05 -8.46
N PRO A 6 -14.05 -55.20 -9.27
CA PRO A 6 -12.71 -54.84 -8.83
C PRO A 6 -12.69 -53.35 -8.50
N ALA A 7 -12.37 -53.03 -7.25
CA ALA A 7 -12.16 -51.64 -6.83
C ALA A 7 -11.09 -51.03 -7.75
N ASP A 8 -11.40 -49.83 -8.25
CA ASP A 8 -10.74 -49.16 -9.36
C ASP A 8 -9.29 -48.75 -9.03
N LEU A 9 -8.35 -49.70 -9.21
CA LEU A 9 -6.90 -49.54 -9.03
C LEU A 9 -6.32 -48.35 -9.84
N THR A 10 -6.98 -47.96 -10.92
CA THR A 10 -6.61 -46.83 -11.79
C THR A 10 -6.86 -45.48 -11.12
N VAL A 11 -7.94 -45.35 -10.34
CA VAL A 11 -8.25 -44.12 -9.58
C VAL A 11 -7.25 -43.90 -8.44
N THR A 12 -6.78 -44.98 -7.80
CA THR A 12 -5.76 -44.90 -6.74
C THR A 12 -4.40 -44.44 -7.26
N ASN A 13 -3.97 -44.92 -8.42
CA ASN A 13 -2.71 -44.48 -9.06
C ASN A 13 -2.75 -43.01 -9.48
N LYS A 14 -3.88 -42.57 -10.06
CA LYS A 14 -4.08 -41.17 -10.42
C LYS A 14 -4.02 -40.26 -9.19
N LYS A 15 -4.63 -40.66 -8.07
CA LYS A 15 -4.63 -39.88 -6.83
C LYS A 15 -3.22 -39.72 -6.24
N ALA A 16 -2.42 -40.80 -6.22
CA ALA A 16 -1.03 -40.74 -5.75
C ALA A 16 -0.15 -39.86 -6.66
N ALA A 17 -0.29 -40.00 -7.98
CA ALA A 17 0.43 -39.17 -8.94
C ALA A 17 0.05 -37.68 -8.84
N LEU A 18 -1.23 -37.36 -8.65
CA LEU A 18 -1.70 -35.99 -8.42
C LEU A 18 -1.12 -35.40 -7.14
N LYS A 19 -1.06 -36.18 -6.05
CA LYS A 19 -0.42 -35.72 -4.81
C LYS A 19 1.05 -35.38 -5.03
N GLY A 20 1.82 -36.26 -5.68
CA GLY A 20 3.24 -36.02 -5.96
C GLY A 20 3.47 -34.79 -6.83
N LEU A 21 2.59 -34.54 -7.81
CA LEU A 21 2.61 -33.32 -8.61
C LEU A 21 2.35 -32.08 -7.75
N TYR A 22 1.36 -32.09 -6.87
CA TYR A 22 1.06 -30.96 -5.99
C TYR A 22 2.18 -30.67 -4.98
N ASP A 23 2.79 -31.70 -4.40
CA ASP A 23 3.94 -31.55 -3.51
C ASP A 23 5.11 -30.88 -4.27
N ALA A 24 5.43 -31.36 -5.48
CA ALA A 24 6.50 -30.80 -6.30
C ALA A 24 6.24 -29.36 -6.76
N LEU A 25 4.99 -29.01 -7.07
CA LEU A 25 4.61 -27.64 -7.42
C LEU A 25 4.76 -26.71 -6.21
N TYR A 26 4.33 -27.15 -5.02
CA TYR A 26 4.49 -26.40 -3.78
C TYR A 26 5.96 -26.13 -3.45
N GLU A 27 6.83 -27.15 -3.56
CA GLU A 27 8.29 -27.00 -3.37
C GLU A 27 8.94 -26.01 -4.36
N LYS A 28 8.31 -25.78 -5.52
CA LYS A 28 8.78 -24.84 -6.55
C LYS A 28 8.10 -23.47 -6.48
N ASN A 29 7.30 -23.19 -5.45
CA ASN A 29 6.48 -21.98 -5.35
C ASN A 29 5.56 -21.79 -6.57
N MET A 30 5.04 -22.89 -7.12
CA MET A 30 4.16 -22.90 -8.28
C MET A 30 2.72 -23.22 -7.86
N PHE A 31 1.77 -22.60 -8.56
CA PHE A 31 0.35 -22.74 -8.29
C PHE A 31 -0.39 -23.47 -9.43
N PRO A 32 -1.03 -24.63 -9.18
CA PRO A 32 -1.79 -25.36 -10.20
C PRO A 32 -3.20 -24.79 -10.38
N PHE A 33 -3.40 -23.96 -11.40
CA PHE A 33 -4.70 -23.31 -11.67
C PHE A 33 -5.87 -24.29 -11.92
N TRP A 34 -5.59 -25.57 -12.24
CA TRP A 34 -6.61 -26.60 -12.49
C TRP A 34 -7.10 -27.30 -11.21
N ALA A 35 -6.47 -27.07 -10.06
CA ALA A 35 -6.85 -27.70 -8.81
C ALA A 35 -8.11 -27.03 -8.24
N ALA A 36 -9.29 -27.47 -8.68
CA ALA A 36 -10.55 -27.04 -8.07
C ALA A 36 -10.71 -27.72 -6.70
N SER A 37 -10.59 -26.96 -5.61
CA SER A 37 -10.87 -27.47 -4.27
C SER A 37 -12.37 -27.34 -3.97
N GLU A 38 -13.05 -28.47 -3.74
CA GLU A 38 -14.37 -28.47 -3.11
C GLU A 38 -14.20 -28.18 -1.62
N GLY A 39 -14.60 -26.99 -1.17
CA GLY A 39 -14.59 -26.60 0.25
C GLY A 39 -13.60 -25.50 0.58
N VAL A 40 -13.94 -24.27 0.18
CA VAL A 40 -13.78 -22.93 0.80
C VAL A 40 -12.53 -22.53 1.65
N ASP A 41 -11.51 -23.37 1.86
CA ASP A 41 -10.24 -22.93 2.48
C ASP A 41 -9.11 -22.68 1.46
N HIS A 42 -9.29 -23.14 0.22
CA HIS A 42 -8.41 -22.88 -0.92
C HIS A 42 -9.20 -22.28 -2.10
N ASP A 43 -10.10 -21.34 -1.86
CA ASP A 43 -10.65 -20.54 -2.95
C ASP A 43 -9.55 -19.55 -3.40
N GLU A 44 -8.72 -19.95 -4.35
CA GLU A 44 -7.49 -19.22 -4.66
C GLU A 44 -7.79 -17.93 -5.41
N ILE A 45 -8.95 -17.83 -6.05
CA ILE A 45 -9.49 -16.55 -6.53
C ILE A 45 -9.76 -15.63 -5.34
N LYS A 46 -10.39 -16.13 -4.25
CA LYS A 46 -10.53 -15.32 -3.03
C LYS A 46 -9.20 -15.02 -2.37
N GLN A 47 -8.23 -15.93 -2.33
CA GLN A 47 -6.91 -15.65 -1.72
C GLN A 47 -6.10 -14.63 -2.53
N LEU A 48 -6.11 -14.72 -3.86
CA LEU A 48 -5.53 -13.71 -4.75
C LEU A 48 -6.24 -12.36 -4.61
N MET A 49 -7.55 -12.38 -4.36
CA MET A 49 -8.38 -11.17 -4.18
C MET A 49 -8.44 -10.67 -2.72
N ALA A 50 -7.89 -11.41 -1.76
CA ALA A 50 -7.87 -11.12 -0.32
C ALA A 50 -6.86 -10.04 0.05
N THR A 51 -6.22 -9.40 -0.93
CA THR A 51 -5.39 -8.22 -0.69
C THR A 51 -6.24 -7.14 -0.03
N SER A 52 -5.75 -6.58 1.07
CA SER A 52 -6.34 -5.40 1.71
C SER A 52 -6.65 -4.33 0.66
N LYS A 53 -7.91 -3.90 0.59
CA LYS A 53 -8.38 -2.89 -0.35
C LYS A 53 -8.65 -1.59 0.39
N ALA A 54 -8.33 -0.48 -0.25
CA ALA A 54 -8.76 0.83 0.23
C ALA A 54 -10.29 0.83 0.33
N ILE A 55 -10.80 1.34 1.45
CA ILE A 55 -12.23 1.64 1.61
C ILE A 55 -12.45 3.14 1.39
N PRO A 56 -13.63 3.58 0.91
CA PRO A 56 -13.99 4.99 0.93
C PRO A 56 -13.86 5.53 2.35
N PHE A 57 -13.06 6.58 2.51
CA PHE A 57 -12.77 7.19 3.81
C PHE A 57 -12.54 8.68 3.64
N VAL A 58 -12.96 9.47 4.63
CA VAL A 58 -12.84 10.92 4.62
C VAL A 58 -11.95 11.35 5.77
N TRP A 59 -10.93 12.14 5.45
CA TRP A 59 -10.16 12.89 6.44
C TRP A 59 -10.59 14.35 6.38
N SER A 60 -11.17 14.85 7.47
CA SER A 60 -11.56 16.27 7.58
C SER A 60 -10.33 17.11 7.90
N TYR A 61 -10.11 18.19 7.15
CA TYR A 61 -9.00 19.12 7.45
C TYR A 61 -9.14 19.75 8.84
N ALA A 62 -10.37 20.00 9.31
CA ALA A 62 -10.62 20.54 10.65
C ALA A 62 -10.10 19.63 11.77
N ASP A 63 -10.05 18.31 11.54
CA ASP A 63 -9.50 17.36 12.50
C ASP A 63 -7.98 17.23 12.37
N ILE A 64 -7.43 17.48 11.17
CA ILE A 64 -6.01 17.33 10.85
C ILE A 64 -5.21 18.58 11.25
N GLU A 65 -5.77 19.78 11.08
CA GLU A 65 -5.07 21.04 11.34
C GLU A 65 -4.50 21.14 12.77
N PRO A 66 -5.26 20.82 13.84
CA PRO A 66 -4.69 20.83 15.20
C PRO A 66 -3.56 19.81 15.39
N LEU A 67 -3.59 18.68 14.67
CA LEU A 67 -2.52 17.68 14.72
C LEU A 67 -1.26 18.16 14.01
N LEU A 68 -1.40 18.90 12.91
CA LEU A 68 -0.26 19.52 12.22
C LEU A 68 0.42 20.57 13.09
N GLN A 69 -0.37 21.45 13.71
CA GLN A 69 0.12 22.46 14.65
C GLN A 69 0.84 21.79 15.83
N ARG A 70 0.21 20.77 16.43
CA ARG A 70 0.83 20.05 17.53
C ARG A 70 2.10 19.30 17.12
N ALA A 71 2.16 18.76 15.92
CA ALA A 71 3.38 18.15 15.39
C ALA A 71 4.49 19.19 15.23
N ALA A 72 4.15 20.41 14.78
CA ALA A 72 5.12 21.49 14.63
C ALA A 72 5.73 21.95 15.96
N GLU A 73 4.93 21.95 17.03
CA GLU A 73 5.41 22.24 18.38
C GLU A 73 6.34 21.15 18.96
N LEU A 74 6.18 19.89 18.52
CA LEU A 74 6.76 18.73 19.20
C LEU A 74 7.89 18.03 18.43
N VAL A 75 7.89 18.10 17.11
CA VAL A 75 8.83 17.37 16.25
C VAL A 75 9.71 18.38 15.54
N THR A 76 10.95 18.50 15.97
CA THR A 76 11.91 19.44 15.38
C THR A 76 12.61 18.85 14.17
N MET A 77 13.34 19.68 13.43
CA MET A 77 14.17 19.21 12.31
C MET A 77 15.35 18.33 12.75
N ASP A 78 15.74 18.37 14.04
CA ASP A 78 16.73 17.44 14.61
C ASP A 78 16.14 16.03 14.80
N ASP A 79 14.84 15.94 15.07
CA ASP A 79 14.13 14.67 15.24
C ASP A 79 13.85 13.99 13.89
N SER A 80 13.56 14.80 12.86
CA SER A 80 13.23 14.31 11.53
C SER A 80 13.49 15.32 10.44
N GLU A 81 14.12 14.87 9.36
CA GLU A 81 14.23 15.66 8.12
C GLU A 81 12.86 15.92 7.46
N ARG A 82 11.77 15.29 7.89
CA ARG A 82 10.44 15.48 7.28
C ARG A 82 9.31 15.41 8.29
N ARG A 83 8.66 16.54 8.50
CA ARG A 83 7.37 16.60 9.20
C ARG A 83 6.21 16.48 8.22
N SER A 84 5.63 15.28 8.11
CA SER A 84 4.46 15.01 7.27
C SER A 84 3.58 13.93 7.90
N LEU A 85 2.27 14.19 7.93
CA LEU A 85 1.28 13.25 8.42
C LEU A 85 0.68 12.49 7.24
N ILE A 86 1.09 11.23 7.06
CA ILE A 86 0.56 10.37 6.00
C ILE A 86 -0.86 9.94 6.34
N LEU A 87 -1.79 10.12 5.40
CA LEU A 87 -3.17 9.67 5.51
C LEU A 87 -3.23 8.17 5.24
N VAL A 88 -3.49 7.37 6.28
CA VAL A 88 -3.54 5.91 6.17
C VAL A 88 -4.98 5.43 6.06
N ASN A 89 -5.32 4.81 4.94
CA ASN A 89 -6.65 4.23 4.73
C ASN A 89 -6.89 3.05 5.69
N PRO A 90 -7.99 3.01 6.45
CA PRO A 90 -8.24 1.92 7.40
C PRO A 90 -8.32 0.55 6.73
N GLY A 91 -8.79 0.48 5.49
CA GLY A 91 -8.84 -0.75 4.70
C GLY A 91 -7.47 -1.24 4.21
N LEU A 92 -6.44 -0.39 4.28
CA LEU A 92 -5.05 -0.73 3.92
C LEU A 92 -4.15 -0.89 5.14
N ALA A 93 -4.57 -0.45 6.33
CA ALA A 93 -3.77 -0.59 7.55
C ALA A 93 -3.36 -2.06 7.78
N PRO A 94 -2.11 -2.34 8.18
CA PRO A 94 -1.06 -1.40 8.63
C PRO A 94 -0.20 -0.80 7.50
N LYS A 95 -0.48 -1.09 6.23
CA LYS A 95 0.24 -0.46 5.11
C LYS A 95 0.00 1.06 5.12
N ARG A 96 1.07 1.85 5.12
CA ARG A 96 1.01 3.33 5.09
C ARG A 96 0.67 3.83 3.68
N ALA A 97 -0.61 3.76 3.32
CA ALA A 97 -1.09 4.18 2.01
C ALA A 97 -2.50 4.78 2.12
N SER A 98 -2.77 5.80 1.30
CA SER A 98 -4.08 6.45 1.24
C SER A 98 -5.00 5.73 0.26
N VAL A 99 -4.44 5.20 -0.82
CA VAL A 99 -5.06 4.30 -1.80
C VAL A 99 -4.05 3.25 -2.26
N SER A 100 -4.46 2.29 -3.08
CA SER A 100 -3.62 1.13 -3.46
C SER A 100 -2.27 1.50 -4.09
N THR A 101 -2.18 2.65 -4.76
CA THR A 101 -1.02 3.07 -5.58
C THR A 101 -0.39 4.39 -5.14
N MET A 102 -0.93 5.07 -4.12
CA MET A 102 -0.47 6.39 -3.69
C MET A 102 -0.65 6.55 -2.17
N TYR A 103 0.25 7.32 -1.56
CA TYR A 103 -0.01 7.94 -0.27
C TYR A 103 -0.05 9.46 -0.44
N THR A 104 -0.91 10.08 0.36
CA THR A 104 -1.04 11.52 0.50
C THR A 104 -0.67 11.87 1.92
N ALA A 105 -0.04 13.02 2.10
CA ALA A 105 0.30 13.52 3.41
C ALA A 105 -0.02 15.01 3.51
N TYR A 106 -0.44 15.43 4.70
CA TYR A 106 -0.44 16.85 5.04
C TYR A 106 0.91 17.23 5.63
N ARG A 107 1.33 18.45 5.34
CA ARG A 107 2.53 19.06 5.88
C ARG A 107 2.24 20.52 6.19
N LEU A 108 2.79 20.96 7.32
CA LEU A 108 2.90 22.35 7.71
C LEU A 108 4.40 22.64 7.83
N ASN A 109 4.84 23.71 7.19
CA ASN A 109 6.22 24.19 7.26
C ASN A 109 6.24 25.47 8.09
N ASP A 110 7.12 25.52 9.09
CA ASP A 110 7.36 26.77 9.81
C ASP A 110 8.32 27.68 9.01
N PRO A 111 8.30 29.00 9.25
CA PRO A 111 9.09 29.96 8.48
C PRO A 111 10.60 29.70 8.46
N ASP A 112 11.14 29.09 9.51
CA ASP A 112 12.57 28.87 9.69
C ASP A 112 13.01 27.43 9.42
N GLU A 113 12.12 26.59 8.86
CA GLU A 113 12.44 25.20 8.55
C GLU A 113 13.04 25.02 7.17
N ILE A 114 14.27 24.50 7.14
CA ILE A 114 14.98 24.16 5.92
C ILE A 114 15.14 22.65 5.85
N MET A 115 14.60 22.06 4.78
CA MET A 115 14.63 20.63 4.55
C MET A 115 15.72 20.27 3.54
N PRO A 116 16.59 19.28 3.82
CA PRO A 116 17.70 18.96 2.92
C PRO A 116 17.21 18.41 1.58
N PRO A 117 17.91 18.75 0.47
CA PRO A 117 17.57 18.23 -0.85
C PRO A 117 17.84 16.72 -0.93
N HIS A 118 17.01 16.02 -1.69
CA HIS A 118 17.15 14.60 -1.96
C HIS A 118 16.47 14.27 -3.29
N LYS A 119 16.64 13.03 -3.77
CA LYS A 119 15.96 12.51 -4.96
C LYS A 119 15.51 11.07 -4.75
N HIS A 120 14.47 10.66 -5.46
CA HIS A 120 13.94 9.31 -5.37
C HIS A 120 13.24 8.93 -6.68
N SER A 121 13.06 7.62 -6.91
CA SER A 121 12.37 7.12 -8.11
C SER A 121 10.85 7.37 -8.12
N PRO A 122 10.11 7.44 -6.99
CA PRO A 122 8.70 7.81 -7.02
C PRO A 122 8.51 9.27 -7.44
N SER A 123 7.47 9.58 -8.21
CA SER A 123 7.08 10.97 -8.49
C SER A 123 6.35 11.58 -7.29
N ALA A 124 6.45 12.90 -7.11
CA ALA A 124 5.71 13.62 -6.09
C ALA A 124 5.01 14.87 -6.64
N ILE A 125 3.85 15.17 -6.06
CA ILE A 125 3.08 16.38 -6.31
C ILE A 125 2.93 17.11 -4.97
N ARG A 126 3.13 18.43 -4.97
CA ARG A 126 2.77 19.33 -3.87
C ARG A 126 1.64 20.24 -4.32
N PHE A 127 0.59 20.36 -3.52
CA PHE A 127 -0.53 21.25 -3.78
C PHE A 127 -0.66 22.25 -2.64
N GLY A 128 -0.60 23.54 -2.96
CA GLY A 128 -0.69 24.60 -1.96
C GLY A 128 -2.13 24.75 -1.47
N LEU A 129 -2.33 24.63 -0.15
CA LEU A 129 -3.64 24.79 0.47
C LEU A 129 -3.79 26.15 1.14
N THR A 130 -2.78 26.53 1.93
CA THR A 130 -2.72 27.77 2.71
C THR A 130 -1.30 28.33 2.70
N GLY A 131 -1.09 29.50 3.30
CA GLY A 131 0.22 30.16 3.36
C GLY A 131 0.49 31.10 2.17
N LYS A 132 1.59 31.86 2.23
CA LYS A 132 1.97 32.86 1.21
C LYS A 132 3.43 32.77 0.74
N GLY A 133 4.21 31.86 1.28
CA GLY A 133 5.66 31.81 1.04
C GLY A 133 6.20 30.38 1.02
N ASN A 134 5.39 29.41 0.57
CA ASN A 134 5.92 28.06 0.43
C ASN A 134 6.95 28.05 -0.70
N PHE A 135 8.02 27.31 -0.47
CA PHE A 135 9.16 27.23 -1.37
C PHE A 135 9.63 25.78 -1.50
N THR A 136 10.09 25.39 -2.69
CA THR A 136 10.82 24.15 -2.92
C THR A 136 11.84 24.35 -4.04
N GLY A 137 13.04 23.81 -3.88
CA GLY A 137 14.02 23.71 -4.95
C GLY A 137 13.78 22.43 -5.77
N VAL A 138 13.80 22.51 -7.10
CA VAL A 138 13.63 21.38 -8.03
C VAL A 138 14.72 21.46 -9.09
N GLU A 139 15.64 20.48 -9.10
CA GLU A 139 16.79 20.46 -10.03
C GLU A 139 17.61 21.77 -10.07
N GLY A 140 17.62 22.53 -8.98
CA GLY A 140 18.32 23.82 -8.88
C GLY A 140 17.46 25.04 -9.24
N GLU A 141 16.20 24.83 -9.61
CA GLU A 141 15.23 25.91 -9.81
C GLU A 141 14.41 26.18 -8.55
N ASP A 142 14.26 27.47 -8.24
CA ASP A 142 13.51 27.97 -7.11
C ASP A 142 12.02 28.07 -7.45
N VAL A 143 11.17 27.28 -6.78
CA VAL A 143 9.72 27.26 -7.01
C VAL A 143 8.98 27.76 -5.76
N VAL A 144 8.35 28.94 -5.89
CA VAL A 144 7.44 29.50 -4.87
C VAL A 144 6.01 29.15 -5.25
N PHE A 145 5.19 28.75 -4.27
CA PHE A 145 3.81 28.33 -4.51
C PHE A 145 2.86 28.73 -3.37
N GLY A 146 1.62 29.07 -3.73
CA GLY A 146 0.56 29.50 -2.83
C GLY A 146 -0.72 28.63 -2.95
N PRO A 147 -1.82 29.06 -2.32
CA PRO A 147 -3.09 28.36 -2.37
C PRO A 147 -3.59 28.17 -3.81
N GLY A 148 -3.85 26.92 -4.19
CA GLY A 148 -4.31 26.53 -5.53
C GLY A 148 -3.20 26.15 -6.52
N ASP A 149 -1.93 26.43 -6.19
CA ASP A 149 -0.81 26.07 -7.05
C ASP A 149 -0.41 24.59 -6.89
N MET A 150 0.12 24.00 -7.96
CA MET A 150 0.61 22.62 -7.99
C MET A 150 2.06 22.58 -8.48
N VAL A 151 2.92 21.88 -7.73
CA VAL A 151 4.35 21.69 -8.04
C VAL A 151 4.66 20.21 -8.23
N LEU A 152 5.49 19.89 -9.22
CA LEU A 152 5.96 18.54 -9.54
C LEU A 152 7.45 18.40 -9.17
N THR A 153 7.84 17.26 -8.60
CA THR A 153 9.23 16.94 -8.24
C THR A 153 9.57 15.48 -8.42
#